data_AF-A0A8W8IK54-F1
#
_entry.id   AF-A0A8W8IK54-F1
#
_cell.length_a   1.000
_cell.length_b   1.000
_cell.length_c   1.000
_cell.angle_alpha   90.00
_cell.angle_beta   90.00
_cell.angle_gamma   90.00
#
_symmetry.space_group_name_H-M   'P 1'
#
loop_
_entity.id
_entity.type
_entity.pdbx_description
1 polymer ?
#
loop_
_entity_poly.entity_id
_entity_poly.type
_entity_poly.pdbx_seq_one_letter_code
_entity_poly.pdbx_strand_id
1 'polypeptide(L)'
;TNELAADPCFVYLFSVLNDLENGKISDILKHLQHAVKSIAPCGISLQNSCIRRVTAIMHEPTGSSDNPIRFTTGLTVTVPVHATFENVQNVDCIRLKVHYPDQKSYLITPKKCHFTKLNPLQYKLISEVIISHSLWSDQSHVEISIVMETRDGETVSCQELCRPVKVPVAPKAAKR
;
A
#
# COMPACT_ATOMS: atom_id res chain seq x y z
N THR A 1 -21.58 -24.27 -12.30
CA THR A 1 -21.30 -24.79 -10.95
C THR A 1 -19.95 -25.46 -11.01
N ASN A 2 -18.89 -24.74 -10.64
CA ASN A 2 -17.55 -25.35 -10.54
C ASN A 2 -17.52 -26.06 -9.18
N GLU A 3 -17.75 -27.36 -9.18
CA GLU A 3 -17.46 -28.17 -8.00
C GLU A 3 -15.95 -28.09 -7.76
N LEU A 4 -15.53 -27.49 -6.63
CA LEU A 4 -14.15 -27.62 -6.19
C LEU A 4 -13.93 -29.10 -5.86
N ALA A 5 -13.24 -29.81 -6.75
CA ALA A 5 -12.76 -31.15 -6.44
C ALA A 5 -11.87 -31.06 -5.21
N ALA A 6 -12.22 -31.83 -4.17
CA ALA A 6 -11.46 -31.85 -2.93
C ALA A 6 -10.05 -32.39 -3.22
N ASP A 7 -9.03 -31.63 -2.82
CA ASP A 7 -7.64 -32.01 -3.04
C ASP A 7 -7.31 -33.31 -2.27
N PRO A 8 -6.65 -34.31 -2.90
CA PRO A 8 -6.35 -35.60 -2.28
C PRO A 8 -5.60 -35.51 -0.95
N CYS A 9 -4.73 -34.51 -0.77
CA CYS A 9 -4.01 -34.26 0.48
C CYS A 9 -5.00 -33.88 1.59
N PHE A 10 -5.91 -32.95 1.32
CA PHE A 10 -6.90 -32.51 2.29
C PHE A 10 -7.92 -33.61 2.60
N VAL A 11 -8.40 -34.35 1.60
CA VAL A 11 -9.30 -35.49 1.81
C VAL A 11 -8.67 -36.52 2.73
N TYR A 12 -7.41 -36.88 2.50
CA TYR A 12 -6.68 -37.79 3.37
C TYR A 12 -6.49 -37.21 4.78
N LEU A 13 -6.03 -35.96 4.90
CA LEU A 13 -5.86 -35.31 6.20
C LEU A 13 -7.15 -35.32 7.01
N PHE A 14 -8.27 -34.88 6.43
CA PHE A 14 -9.58 -34.86 7.08
C PHE A 14 -10.02 -36.27 7.51
N SER A 15 -9.69 -37.32 6.74
CA SER A 15 -10.04 -38.70 7.10
C SER A 15 -9.29 -39.22 8.34
N VAL A 16 -8.10 -38.68 8.63
CA VAL A 16 -7.25 -39.12 9.75
C VAL A 16 -7.29 -38.13 10.92
N LEU A 17 -7.94 -36.97 10.80
CA LEU A 17 -7.94 -35.92 11.84
C LEU A 17 -8.38 -36.41 13.23
N ASN A 18 -9.40 -37.27 13.32
CA ASN A 18 -9.86 -37.84 14.59
C ASN A 18 -8.80 -38.76 15.24
N ASP A 19 -7.99 -39.44 14.43
CA ASP A 19 -6.92 -40.32 14.92
C ASP A 19 -5.67 -39.51 15.32
N LEU A 20 -5.50 -38.32 14.75
CA LEU A 20 -4.39 -37.40 15.03
C LEU A 20 -4.58 -36.63 16.35
N GLU A 21 -5.81 -36.38 16.77
CA GLU A 21 -6.13 -35.59 17.98
C GLU A 21 -5.54 -36.21 19.27
N ASN A 22 -5.41 -37.54 19.30
CA ASN A 22 -4.85 -38.30 20.42
C ASN A 22 -3.48 -38.95 20.10
N GLY A 23 -2.90 -38.64 18.94
CA GLY A 23 -1.70 -39.29 18.42
C GLY A 23 -0.39 -38.71 18.96
N LYS A 24 0.68 -39.52 18.99
CA LYS A 24 2.04 -39.01 19.26
C LYS A 24 2.49 -38.13 18.09
N ILE A 25 3.30 -37.11 18.37
CA ILE A 25 3.87 -36.19 17.36
C ILE A 25 4.54 -36.95 16.21
N SER A 26 5.21 -38.06 16.49
CA SER A 26 5.85 -38.92 15.48
C SER A 26 4.86 -39.49 14.46
N ASP A 27 3.65 -39.82 14.89
CA ASP A 27 2.63 -40.41 14.01
C ASP A 27 1.91 -39.31 13.24
N ILE A 28 1.68 -38.15 13.86
CA ILE A 28 1.20 -36.94 13.17
C ILE A 28 2.14 -36.55 12.02
N LEU A 29 3.45 -36.56 12.26
CA LEU A 29 4.44 -36.24 11.23
C LEU A 29 4.42 -37.24 10.06
N LYS A 30 4.20 -38.53 10.31
CA LYS A 30 4.07 -39.53 9.23
C LYS A 30 2.85 -39.27 8.36
N HIS A 31 1.71 -38.98 8.98
CA HIS A 31 0.49 -38.65 8.27
C HIS A 31 0.61 -37.35 7.46
N LEU A 32 1.22 -36.31 8.03
CA LEU A 32 1.50 -35.06 7.31
C LEU A 32 2.46 -35.28 6.14
N GLN A 33 3.55 -36.03 6.33
CA GLN A 33 4.50 -36.34 5.26
C GLN A 33 3.84 -37.14 4.13
N HIS A 34 2.94 -38.06 4.47
CA HIS A 34 2.16 -38.79 3.47
C HIS A 34 1.22 -37.86 2.70
N ALA A 35 0.46 -37.02 3.41
CA ALA A 35 -0.47 -36.07 2.81
C ALA A 35 0.24 -35.09 1.87
N VAL A 36 1.37 -34.52 2.31
CA VAL A 36 2.16 -33.57 1.52
C VAL A 36 2.69 -34.19 0.24
N LYS A 37 3.06 -35.48 0.25
CA LYS A 37 3.49 -36.20 -0.97
C LYS A 37 2.36 -36.39 -1.98
N SER A 38 1.09 -36.39 -1.54
CA SER A 38 -0.09 -36.46 -2.41
C SER A 38 -0.60 -35.10 -2.89
N ILE A 39 0.03 -33.99 -2.50
CA ILE A 39 -0.32 -32.66 -3.00
C ILE A 39 -0.02 -32.60 -4.49
N ALA A 40 -1.05 -32.41 -5.29
CA ALA A 40 -0.89 -31.97 -6.67
C ALA A 40 -0.81 -30.44 -6.69
N PRO A 41 -0.04 -29.82 -7.60
CA PRO A 41 -0.12 -28.37 -7.81
C PRO A 41 -1.55 -27.99 -8.17
N CYS A 42 -2.26 -27.34 -7.25
CA CYS A 42 -3.58 -26.82 -7.54
C CYS A 42 -3.44 -25.71 -8.57
N GLY A 43 -3.98 -25.94 -9.77
CA GLY A 43 -4.08 -24.90 -10.78
C GLY A 43 -5.03 -23.83 -10.26
N ILE A 44 -4.51 -22.66 -9.88
CA ILE A 44 -5.36 -21.50 -9.63
C ILE A 44 -6.00 -21.14 -10.96
N SER A 45 -7.27 -21.55 -11.13
CA SER A 45 -8.03 -21.25 -12.34
C SER A 45 -8.33 -19.76 -12.35
N LEU A 46 -7.52 -19.00 -13.09
CA LEU A 46 -7.74 -17.59 -13.39
C LEU A 46 -8.86 -17.39 -14.43
N GLN A 47 -9.83 -18.32 -14.51
CA GLN A 47 -10.94 -18.22 -15.44
C GLN A 47 -11.78 -16.99 -15.07
N ASN A 48 -11.71 -15.98 -15.95
CA ASN A 48 -12.28 -14.65 -15.79
C ASN A 48 -11.62 -13.77 -14.71
N SER A 49 -10.31 -13.92 -14.47
CA SER A 49 -9.59 -13.13 -13.46
C SER A 49 -9.61 -11.63 -13.81
N CYS A 50 -10.56 -10.92 -13.22
CA CYS A 50 -10.61 -9.46 -13.15
C CYS A 50 -9.53 -8.91 -12.20
N ILE A 51 -8.39 -9.59 -12.08
CA ILE A 51 -7.24 -9.16 -11.30
C ILE A 51 -6.52 -8.12 -12.14
N ARG A 52 -6.54 -6.88 -11.67
CA ARG A 52 -5.88 -5.77 -12.33
C ARG A 52 -4.93 -5.12 -11.33
N ARG A 53 -3.72 -4.81 -11.79
CA ARG A 53 -2.74 -4.10 -10.98
C ARG A 53 -3.22 -2.67 -10.75
N VAL A 54 -3.26 -2.27 -9.48
CA VAL A 54 -3.49 -0.87 -9.11
C VAL A 54 -2.31 -0.03 -9.57
N THR A 55 -2.59 1.06 -10.27
CA THR A 55 -1.58 2.03 -10.72
C THR A 55 -1.98 3.43 -10.27
N ALA A 56 -0.99 4.24 -9.92
CA ALA A 56 -1.19 5.66 -9.65
C ALA A 56 -0.17 6.47 -10.46
N ILE A 57 -0.63 7.58 -11.04
CA ILE A 57 0.20 8.55 -11.73
C ILE A 57 0.08 9.87 -10.97
N MET A 58 1.19 10.37 -10.45
CA MET A 58 1.29 11.67 -9.81
C MET A 58 1.55 12.73 -10.89
N HIS A 59 0.64 13.70 -11.01
CA HIS A 59 0.75 14.83 -11.94
C HIS A 59 1.32 16.06 -11.23
N GLU A 60 0.97 16.25 -9.96
CA GLU A 60 1.58 17.24 -9.08
C GLU A 60 1.82 16.61 -7.70
N PRO A 61 2.95 16.91 -7.03
CA PRO A 61 4.08 17.70 -7.53
C PRO A 61 4.82 17.01 -8.68
N THR A 62 5.45 17.78 -9.57
CA THR A 62 6.28 17.26 -10.68
C THR A 62 7.74 17.01 -10.29
N GLY A 63 8.21 17.58 -9.18
CA GLY A 63 9.59 17.45 -8.69
C GLY A 63 10.66 18.15 -9.54
N SER A 64 10.28 18.73 -10.67
CA SER A 64 11.16 19.49 -11.57
C SER A 64 11.13 21.00 -11.32
N SER A 65 10.46 21.46 -10.26
CA SER A 65 10.46 22.88 -9.88
C SER A 65 11.80 23.26 -9.27
N ASP A 66 12.54 24.15 -9.93
CA ASP A 66 13.79 24.74 -9.40
C ASP A 66 13.54 25.64 -8.18
N ASN A 67 12.29 26.07 -7.97
CA ASN A 67 11.94 26.94 -6.86
C ASN A 67 11.60 26.10 -5.61
N PRO A 68 12.40 26.20 -4.53
CA PRO A 68 12.09 25.51 -3.28
C PRO A 68 10.86 26.13 -2.63
N ILE A 69 10.02 25.26 -2.07
CA ILE A 69 8.88 25.65 -1.26
C ILE A 69 9.41 26.28 0.03
N ARG A 70 9.14 27.58 0.20
CA ARG A 70 9.65 28.36 1.32
C ARG A 70 8.72 28.27 2.53
N PHE A 71 9.18 27.65 3.62
CA PHE A 71 8.41 27.53 4.87
C PHE A 71 8.97 28.45 5.95
N THR A 72 8.11 28.97 6.84
CA THR A 72 8.55 29.67 8.05
C THR A 72 8.48 28.70 9.21
N THR A 73 9.49 28.68 10.09
CA THR A 73 9.47 27.87 11.31
C THR A 73 8.18 28.10 12.11
N GLY A 74 7.51 27.00 12.48
CA GLY A 74 6.25 27.04 13.22
C GLY A 74 4.99 27.24 12.35
N LEU A 75 5.15 27.44 11.03
CA LEU A 75 4.03 27.48 10.09
C LEU A 75 3.98 26.21 9.25
N THR A 76 2.76 25.79 8.94
CA THR A 76 2.49 24.68 8.02
C THR A 76 2.54 25.16 6.58
N VAL A 77 3.11 24.37 5.69
CA VAL A 77 3.04 24.60 4.24
C VAL A 77 2.29 23.47 3.57
N THR A 78 1.43 23.81 2.61
CA THR A 78 0.70 22.84 1.81
C THR A 78 1.43 22.58 0.49
N VAL A 79 1.46 21.31 0.09
CA VAL A 79 1.91 20.87 -1.23
C VAL A 79 0.70 20.28 -1.95
N PRO A 80 0.30 20.82 -3.12
CA PRO A 80 -0.78 20.25 -3.89
C PRO A 80 -0.39 18.88 -4.41
N VAL A 81 -1.31 17.93 -4.30
CA VAL A 81 -1.16 16.57 -4.81
C VAL A 81 -2.30 16.27 -5.76
N HIS A 82 -1.95 16.15 -7.04
CA HIS A 82 -2.86 15.77 -8.10
C HIS A 82 -2.45 14.41 -8.65
N ALA A 83 -3.35 13.44 -8.64
CA ALA A 83 -3.04 12.10 -9.11
C ALA A 83 -4.23 11.43 -9.78
N THR A 84 -3.95 10.50 -10.68
CA THR A 84 -4.95 9.63 -11.30
C THR A 84 -4.66 8.17 -10.95
N PHE A 85 -5.71 7.43 -10.67
CA PHE A 85 -5.66 6.04 -10.23
C PHE A 85 -6.39 5.16 -11.22
N GLU A 86 -5.85 3.97 -11.48
CA GLU A 86 -6.53 2.93 -12.23
C GLU A 86 -6.60 1.63 -11.45
N ASN A 87 -7.65 0.87 -11.72
CA ASN A 87 -7.92 -0.44 -11.11
C ASN A 87 -8.15 -0.39 -9.59
N VAL A 88 -8.57 0.77 -9.05
CA VAL A 88 -8.88 0.95 -7.62
C VAL A 88 -10.35 0.65 -7.37
N GLN A 89 -10.64 -0.31 -6.48
CA GLN A 89 -12.01 -0.61 -6.06
C GLN A 89 -12.50 0.30 -4.94
N ASN A 90 -11.64 0.56 -3.95
CA ASN A 90 -11.94 1.40 -2.80
C ASN A 90 -10.81 2.42 -2.61
N VAL A 91 -11.14 3.70 -2.47
CA VAL A 91 -10.16 4.78 -2.23
C VAL A 91 -9.69 4.85 -0.78
N ASP A 92 -10.38 4.18 0.14
CA ASP A 92 -10.07 4.21 1.59
C ASP A 92 -8.73 3.57 1.93
N CYS A 93 -8.19 2.70 1.05
CA CYS A 93 -6.87 2.10 1.18
C CYS A 93 -5.75 3.00 0.62
N ILE A 94 -6.07 4.14 0.01
CA ILE A 94 -5.05 5.05 -0.52
C ILE A 94 -4.53 5.96 0.59
N ARG A 95 -3.20 6.09 0.67
CA ARG A 95 -2.48 6.99 1.56
C ARG A 95 -1.46 7.81 0.80
N LEU A 96 -1.22 9.02 1.28
CA LEU A 96 -0.10 9.86 0.84
C LEU A 96 1.03 9.69 1.85
N LYS A 97 2.18 9.20 1.40
CA LYS A 97 3.37 9.03 2.21
C LYS A 97 4.27 10.23 2.03
N VAL A 98 4.65 10.84 3.14
CA VAL A 98 5.58 11.98 3.19
C VAL A 98 6.82 11.50 3.92
N HIS A 99 7.94 11.43 3.21
CA HIS A 99 9.24 11.08 3.76
C HIS A 99 10.08 12.33 3.94
N TYR A 100 10.46 12.59 5.19
CA TYR A 100 11.24 13.75 5.57
C TYR A 100 12.75 13.48 5.52
N PRO A 101 13.58 14.53 5.41
CA PRO A 101 15.04 14.40 5.43
C PRO A 101 15.62 13.75 6.69
N ASP A 102 14.90 13.81 7.81
CA ASP A 102 15.27 13.19 9.09
C ASP A 102 14.91 11.70 9.17
N GLN A 103 14.63 11.08 8.01
CA GLN A 103 14.19 9.69 7.82
C GLN A 103 12.82 9.36 8.41
N LYS A 104 12.09 10.34 8.96
CA LYS A 104 10.72 10.11 9.43
C LYS A 104 9.75 10.07 8.26
N SER A 105 8.82 9.11 8.29
CA SER A 105 7.76 8.99 7.30
C SER A 105 6.41 9.10 7.95
N TYR A 106 5.49 9.81 7.31
CA TYR A 106 4.11 9.93 7.76
C TYR A 106 3.15 9.50 6.67
N LEU A 107 2.11 8.79 7.06
CA LEU A 107 1.00 8.40 6.20
C LEU A 107 -0.18 9.33 6.46
N ILE A 108 -0.61 10.03 5.42
CA ILE A 108 -1.74 10.94 5.45
C ILE A 108 -2.89 10.28 4.73
N THR A 109 -4.06 10.29 5.37
CA THR A 109 -5.32 9.81 4.77
C THR A 109 -5.99 10.97 4.03
N PRO A 110 -6.11 10.93 2.70
CA PRO A 110 -6.86 11.94 1.97
C PRO A 110 -8.34 11.86 2.33
N LYS A 111 -9.02 13.01 2.33
CA LYS A 111 -10.47 13.04 2.56
C LYS A 111 -11.20 12.41 1.38
N LYS A 112 -12.33 11.74 1.65
CA LYS A 112 -13.17 11.13 0.58
C LYS A 112 -13.62 12.16 -0.46
N CYS A 113 -13.90 13.41 -0.05
CA CYS A 113 -14.28 14.49 -0.96
C CYS A 113 -13.17 14.95 -1.91
N HIS A 114 -11.91 14.60 -1.65
CA HIS A 114 -10.79 14.90 -2.56
C HIS A 114 -10.74 13.94 -3.76
N PHE A 115 -11.47 12.82 -3.70
CA PHE A 115 -11.56 11.86 -4.78
C PHE A 115 -12.76 12.14 -5.67
N THR A 116 -12.51 12.26 -6.97
CA THR A 116 -13.55 12.29 -8.00
C THR A 116 -13.53 10.96 -8.74
N LYS A 117 -14.65 10.24 -8.73
CA LYS A 117 -14.79 8.98 -9.47
C LYS A 117 -14.95 9.30 -10.96
N LEU A 118 -14.05 8.75 -11.80
CA LEU A 118 -14.11 8.92 -13.25
C LEU A 118 -14.80 7.72 -13.91
N ASN A 119 -14.42 6.51 -13.50
CA ASN A 119 -14.99 5.24 -13.94
C ASN A 119 -15.14 4.30 -12.73
N PRO A 120 -15.82 3.14 -12.84
CA PRO A 120 -15.94 2.19 -11.74
C PRO A 120 -14.63 1.85 -11.02
N LEU A 121 -13.52 1.83 -11.76
CA LEU A 121 -12.18 1.51 -11.27
C LEU A 121 -11.15 2.63 -11.47
N GLN A 122 -11.57 3.85 -11.86
CA GLN A 122 -10.65 4.98 -12.04
C GLN A 122 -11.09 6.19 -11.23
N TYR A 123 -10.12 6.82 -10.60
CA TYR A 123 -10.34 7.97 -9.72
C TYR A 123 -9.31 9.06 -10.00
N LYS A 124 -9.72 10.30 -9.80
CA LYS A 124 -8.83 11.46 -9.72
C LYS A 124 -8.77 11.92 -8.28
N LEU A 125 -7.57 12.21 -7.78
CA LEU A 125 -7.33 12.82 -6.49
C LEU A 125 -6.87 14.27 -6.69
N ILE A 126 -7.53 15.18 -6.00
CA ILE A 126 -7.12 16.57 -5.85
C ILE A 126 -7.08 16.86 -4.35
N SER A 127 -5.89 16.81 -3.77
CA SER A 127 -5.68 16.99 -2.33
C SER A 127 -4.47 17.88 -2.08
N GLU A 128 -4.26 18.24 -0.82
CA GLU A 128 -3.05 18.91 -0.36
C GLU A 128 -2.42 18.08 0.76
N VAL A 129 -1.10 18.04 0.78
CA VAL A 129 -0.30 17.48 1.86
C VAL A 129 0.21 18.63 2.72
N ILE A 130 -0.05 18.55 4.03
CA ILE A 130 0.44 19.53 4.98
C ILE A 130 1.81 19.08 5.47
N ILE A 131 2.81 19.92 5.26
CA ILE A 131 4.17 19.77 5.77
C ILE A 131 4.34 20.72 6.96
N SER A 132 4.75 20.16 8.09
CA SER A 132 5.03 20.92 9.31
C SER A 132 6.31 20.38 9.95
N HIS A 133 7.36 21.18 9.96
CA HIS A 133 8.60 20.83 10.68
C HIS A 133 9.15 22.06 11.40
N SER A 134 9.67 21.85 12.61
CA SER A 134 10.08 22.93 13.52
C SER A 134 11.48 23.47 13.24
N LEU A 135 12.36 22.71 12.57
CA LEU A 135 13.80 22.98 12.59
C LEU A 135 14.51 22.45 11.33
N TRP A 136 14.23 22.98 10.14
CA TRP A 136 15.18 22.79 9.01
C TRP A 136 15.98 24.06 8.80
N SER A 137 17.28 23.95 8.97
CA SER A 137 18.24 25.06 8.83
C SER A 137 18.67 25.25 7.36
N ASP A 138 18.66 24.17 6.59
CA ASP A 138 19.19 24.12 5.23
C ASP A 138 18.10 23.71 4.22
N GLN A 139 18.34 24.07 2.94
CA GLN A 139 17.51 23.59 1.84
C GLN A 139 17.65 22.07 1.70
N SER A 140 16.52 21.38 1.58
CA SER A 140 16.47 19.91 1.46
C SER A 140 15.30 19.48 0.56
N HIS A 141 14.99 18.19 0.55
CA HIS A 141 13.89 17.62 -0.22
C HIS A 141 12.99 16.76 0.67
N VAL A 142 11.69 16.91 0.50
CA VAL A 142 10.69 15.99 1.06
C VAL A 142 10.23 15.07 -0.07
N GLU A 143 10.17 13.78 0.17
CA GLU A 143 9.66 12.84 -0.82
C GLU A 143 8.17 12.60 -0.58
N ILE A 144 7.36 12.82 -1.60
CA ILE A 144 5.92 12.54 -1.57
C ILE A 144 5.65 11.35 -2.48
N SER A 145 5.03 10.30 -1.96
CA SER A 145 4.61 9.15 -2.73
C SER A 145 3.17 8.75 -2.39
N ILE A 146 2.57 7.96 -3.27
CA ILE A 146 1.23 7.42 -3.09
C ILE A 146 1.39 5.94 -2.79
N VAL A 147 0.76 5.49 -1.71
CA VAL A 147 0.81 4.08 -1.29
C VAL A 147 -0.59 3.52 -1.10
N MET A 148 -0.71 2.22 -1.29
CA MET A 148 -1.89 1.43 -0.96
C MET A 148 -1.62 0.71 0.35
N GLU A 149 -2.46 0.96 1.34
CA GLU A 149 -2.48 0.27 2.63
C GLU A 149 -3.29 -1.02 2.50
N THR A 150 -2.65 -2.15 2.77
CA THR A 150 -3.28 -3.46 2.85
C THR A 150 -3.21 -3.98 4.27
N ARG A 151 -4.30 -4.60 4.74
CA ARG A 151 -4.39 -5.17 6.09
C ARG A 151 -4.51 -6.67 5.98
N ASP A 152 -3.63 -7.38 6.65
CA ASP A 152 -3.67 -8.83 6.80
C ASP A 152 -3.63 -9.16 8.30
N GLY A 153 -4.81 -9.37 8.89
CA GLY A 153 -4.99 -9.46 10.33
C GLY A 153 -4.53 -8.18 11.05
N GLU A 154 -3.55 -8.32 11.95
CA GLU A 154 -2.93 -7.19 12.68
C GLU A 154 -1.82 -6.50 11.88
N THR A 155 -1.37 -7.10 10.77
CA THR A 155 -0.27 -6.57 9.98
C THR A 155 -0.78 -5.56 8.96
N VAL A 156 -0.27 -4.34 9.05
CA VAL A 156 -0.50 -3.30 8.04
C VAL A 156 0.72 -3.22 7.14
N SER A 157 0.54 -3.48 5.85
CA SER A 157 1.57 -3.31 4.83
C SER A 157 1.19 -2.16 3.89
N CYS A 158 2.20 -1.44 3.40
CA CYS A 158 2.03 -0.31 2.49
C CYS A 158 2.80 -0.58 1.21
N GLN A 159 2.09 -0.68 0.09
CA GLN A 159 2.67 -0.87 -1.23
C GLN A 159 2.75 0.47 -1.98
N GLU A 160 3.92 0.84 -2.48
CA GLU A 160 4.07 2.06 -3.29
C GLU A 160 3.41 1.90 -4.67
N LEU A 161 2.56 2.86 -5.03
CA LEU A 161 1.83 2.87 -6.30
C LEU A 161 2.50 3.73 -7.38
N CYS A 162 3.34 4.68 -6.98
CA CYS A 162 4.10 5.56 -7.85
C CYS A 162 5.50 5.80 -7.29
N ARG A 163 6.43 6.27 -8.13
CA ARG A 163 7.75 6.70 -7.67
C ARG A 163 7.61 7.92 -6.76
N PRO A 164 8.38 8.01 -5.65
CA PRO A 164 8.40 9.21 -4.83
C PRO A 164 8.87 10.42 -5.62
N VAL A 165 8.18 11.54 -5.45
CA VAL A 165 8.54 12.83 -6.03
C VAL A 165 9.27 13.64 -4.99
N LYS A 166 10.46 14.11 -5.33
CA LYS A 166 11.29 14.98 -4.48
C LYS A 166 10.81 16.42 -4.62
N VAL A 167 10.35 16.99 -3.52
CA VAL A 167 9.88 18.37 -3.46
C VAL A 167 10.93 19.19 -2.71
N PRO A 168 11.59 20.17 -3.37
CA PRO A 168 12.57 21.01 -2.70
C PRO A 168 11.88 21.92 -1.69
N VAL A 169 12.45 21.99 -0.49
CA VAL A 169 11.96 22.78 0.65
C VAL A 169 13.09 23.62 1.22
N ALA A 170 12.80 24.86 1.60
CA ALA A 170 13.80 25.76 2.17
C ALA A 170 13.19 26.65 3.27
N PRO A 171 13.92 26.95 4.36
CA PRO A 171 13.47 27.91 5.35
C PRO A 171 13.41 29.33 4.76
N LYS A 172 12.38 30.10 5.12
CA LYS A 172 12.37 31.55 4.89
C LYS A 172 13.41 32.19 5.80
N ALA A 173 14.33 32.95 5.23
CA ALA A 173 15.21 33.82 5.99
C ALA A 173 14.37 34.78 6.85
N ALA A 174 14.59 34.77 8.16
CA ALA A 174 14.02 35.78 9.04
C ALA A 174 14.63 37.13 8.64
N LYS A 175 13.80 38.10 8.25
CA LYS A 175 14.26 39.49 8.12
C LYS A 175 14.63 39.96 9.53
N ARG A 176 15.91 40.26 9.75
CA ARG A 176 16.41 41.02 10.90
C ARG A 176 16.01 42.48 10.77
#